data_AF-A0A437AP99-F1
#
_entry.id   AF-A0A437AP99-F1
#
_cell.length_a   1.000
_cell.length_b   1.000
_cell.length_c   1.000
_cell.angle_alpha   90.00
_cell.angle_beta   90.00
_cell.angle_gamma   90.00
#
_symmetry.space_group_name_H-M   'P 1'
#
loop_
_entity.id
_entity.type
_entity.pdbx_description
1 polymer ?
#
loop_
_entity_poly.entity_id
_entity_poly.type
_entity_poly.pdbx_seq_one_letter_code
_entity_poly.pdbx_strand_id
1 'polypeptide(L)'
;MTVEKECIAERIKVIEETIKILEKSKEECLDTIENLLLHKVILKRREWNTKPNFMDAAKKSGEYLREISYLLKVEAGAMAKNANQVVCPITKRPIVDVYKAPCGHEMEKSAAITLIRQGFRGALCPVIGCKQILPNIKN
;
A
#
# COMPACT_ATOMS: atom_id res chain seq x y z
N MET A 1 -17.37 -30.64 20.96
CA MET A 1 -17.30 -29.40 20.14
C MET A 1 -16.24 -28.40 20.67
N THR A 2 -15.20 -28.90 21.36
CA THR A 2 -14.23 -28.11 22.17
C THR A 2 -12.84 -28.07 21.54
N VAL A 3 -12.29 -29.22 21.15
CA VAL A 3 -10.92 -29.35 20.59
C VAL A 3 -10.72 -28.50 19.32
N GLU A 4 -11.67 -28.53 18.39
CA GLU A 4 -11.56 -27.74 17.16
C GLU A 4 -11.51 -26.22 17.43
N LYS A 5 -12.30 -25.74 18.39
CA LYS A 5 -12.31 -24.32 18.78
C LYS A 5 -10.99 -23.93 19.45
N GLU A 6 -10.43 -24.83 20.26
CA GLU A 6 -9.11 -24.64 20.89
C GLU A 6 -8.00 -24.58 19.83
N CYS A 7 -8.01 -25.48 18.83
CA CYS A 7 -7.05 -25.46 17.72
C CYS A 7 -7.15 -24.17 16.90
N ILE A 8 -8.37 -23.67 16.63
CA ILE A 8 -8.57 -22.41 15.92
C ILE A 8 -8.05 -21.23 16.74
N ALA A 9 -8.35 -21.19 18.04
CA ALA A 9 -7.89 -20.14 18.93
C ALA A 9 -6.35 -20.10 19.01
N GLU A 10 -5.71 -21.27 19.17
CA GLU A 10 -4.26 -21.37 19.21
C GLU A 10 -3.63 -20.93 17.88
N ARG A 11 -4.22 -21.33 16.74
CA ARG A 11 -3.73 -20.91 15.43
C ARG A 11 -3.84 -19.40 15.22
N ILE A 12 -4.94 -18.78 15.67
CA ILE A 12 -5.09 -17.32 15.64
C ILE A 12 -4.01 -16.66 16.50
N LYS A 13 -3.75 -17.18 17.70
CA LYS A 13 -2.72 -16.66 18.60
C LYS A 13 -1.32 -16.71 17.95
N VAL A 14 -0.95 -17.84 17.36
CA VAL A 14 0.33 -18.00 16.64
C VAL A 14 0.45 -17.03 15.47
N ILE A 15 -0.64 -16.82 14.72
CA ILE A 15 -0.67 -15.83 13.63
C ILE A 15 -0.42 -14.41 14.17
N GLU A 16 -1.08 -14.02 15.25
CA GLU A 16 -0.92 -12.69 15.85
C GLU A 16 0.50 -12.45 16.39
N GLU A 17 1.10 -13.47 17.01
CA GLU A 17 2.49 -13.43 17.46
C GLU A 17 3.46 -13.31 16.27
N THR A 18 3.21 -14.06 15.19
CA THR A 18 4.02 -14.00 13.96
C THR A 18 3.95 -12.62 13.32
N ILE A 19 2.75 -12.04 13.20
CA ILE A 19 2.58 -10.68 12.66
C ILE A 19 3.37 -9.67 13.51
N LYS A 20 3.29 -9.72 14.84
CA LYS A 20 4.07 -8.83 15.73
C LYS A 20 5.59 -8.96 15.57
N ILE A 21 6.08 -10.14 15.22
CA ILE A 21 7.51 -10.36 14.92
C ILE A 21 7.84 -9.70 13.58
N LEU A 22 7.02 -9.94 12.56
CA LEU A 22 7.22 -9.43 11.20
C LEU A 22 7.02 -7.91 11.09
N GLU A 23 6.18 -7.30 11.92
CA GLU A 23 6.02 -5.84 12.04
C GLU A 23 7.35 -5.13 12.30
N LYS A 24 8.33 -5.81 12.92
CA LYS A 24 9.68 -5.25 13.16
C LYS A 24 10.58 -5.30 11.91
N SER A 25 10.22 -6.08 10.90
CA SER A 25 11.05 -6.41 9.73
C SER A 25 10.78 -5.56 8.47
N LYS A 26 9.89 -4.54 8.53
CA LYS A 26 9.55 -3.59 7.44
C LYS A 26 9.00 -4.26 6.15
N GLU A 27 9.04 -3.54 5.02
CA GLU A 27 8.38 -3.85 3.73
C GLU A 27 8.65 -5.25 3.16
N GLU A 28 9.76 -5.92 3.52
CA GLU A 28 10.14 -7.23 2.99
C GLU A 28 9.15 -8.35 3.33
N CYS A 29 8.26 -8.13 4.31
CA CYS A 29 7.34 -9.15 4.81
C CYS A 29 5.86 -8.84 4.55
N LEU A 30 5.53 -7.81 3.75
CA LEU A 30 4.15 -7.38 3.53
C LEU A 30 3.26 -8.50 2.96
N ASP A 31 3.72 -9.22 1.93
CA ASP A 31 2.98 -10.34 1.35
C ASP A 31 2.70 -11.45 2.38
N THR A 32 3.66 -11.71 3.26
CA THR A 32 3.53 -12.69 4.34
C THR A 32 2.49 -12.23 5.37
N ILE A 33 2.53 -10.95 5.75
CA ILE A 33 1.58 -10.33 6.67
C ILE A 33 0.16 -10.37 6.10
N GLU A 34 -0.02 -10.02 4.82
CA GLU A 34 -1.31 -10.07 4.13
C GLU A 34 -1.92 -11.48 4.15
N ASN A 35 -1.10 -12.49 3.86
CA ASN A 35 -1.54 -13.90 3.88
C ASN A 35 -1.92 -14.36 5.29
N LEU A 36 -1.14 -13.97 6.30
CA LEU A 36 -1.43 -14.29 7.71
C LEU A 36 -2.74 -13.65 8.18
N LEU A 37 -2.97 -12.38 7.85
CA LEU A 37 -4.23 -11.69 8.14
C LEU A 37 -5.42 -12.36 7.45
N LEU A 38 -5.25 -12.77 6.20
CA LEU A 38 -6.30 -13.44 5.45
C LEU A 38 -6.67 -14.77 6.13
N HIS A 39 -5.68 -15.57 6.53
CA HIS A 39 -5.89 -16.80 7.28
C HIS A 39 -6.62 -16.55 8.61
N LYS A 40 -6.24 -15.50 9.36
CA LYS A 40 -6.90 -15.11 10.61
C LYS A 40 -8.39 -14.78 10.39
N VAL A 41 -8.71 -14.01 9.36
CA VAL A 41 -10.10 -13.65 9.03
C VAL A 41 -10.93 -14.87 8.65
N ILE A 42 -10.35 -15.77 7.85
CA ILE A 42 -11.01 -17.01 7.43
C ILE A 42 -11.28 -17.94 8.63
N LEU A 43 -10.31 -18.08 9.54
CA LEU A 43 -10.46 -18.89 10.75
C LEU A 43 -11.57 -18.37 11.66
N LYS A 44 -11.75 -17.05 11.76
CA LYS A 44 -12.85 -16.42 12.50
C LYS A 44 -14.20 -16.54 11.80
N ARG A 45 -14.20 -16.58 10.46
CA ARG A 45 -15.39 -16.65 9.59
C ARG A 45 -15.51 -18.03 8.97
N ARG A 46 -15.50 -19.08 9.79
CA ARG A 46 -15.54 -20.50 9.35
C ARG A 46 -16.67 -20.78 8.34
N GLU A 47 -17.80 -20.11 8.52
CA GLU A 47 -18.97 -20.14 7.63
C GLU A 47 -18.71 -19.64 6.20
N TRP A 48 -17.52 -19.11 5.90
CA TRP A 48 -17.11 -18.71 4.56
C TRP A 48 -16.39 -19.83 3.81
N ASN A 49 -15.81 -20.83 4.50
CA ASN A 49 -15.07 -21.91 3.85
C ASN A 49 -15.91 -22.80 2.92
N THR A 50 -17.24 -22.72 3.04
CA THR A 50 -18.17 -23.46 2.17
C THR A 50 -18.60 -22.65 0.95
N LYS A 51 -18.22 -21.36 0.85
CA LYS A 51 -18.63 -20.49 -0.25
C LYS A 51 -17.59 -20.50 -1.39
N PRO A 52 -18.03 -20.56 -2.65
CA PRO A 52 -17.13 -20.30 -3.77
C PRO A 52 -16.53 -18.89 -3.63
N ASN A 53 -15.25 -18.74 -3.96
CA ASN A 53 -14.50 -17.48 -3.89
C ASN A 53 -14.40 -16.86 -2.49
N PHE A 54 -14.40 -17.68 -1.43
CA PHE A 54 -14.30 -17.19 -0.05
C PHE A 54 -13.04 -16.36 0.22
N MET A 55 -11.95 -16.62 -0.50
CA MET A 55 -10.71 -15.83 -0.43
C MET A 55 -10.96 -14.37 -0.85
N ASP A 56 -11.70 -14.15 -1.93
CA ASP A 56 -12.04 -12.80 -2.39
C ASP A 56 -13.03 -12.11 -1.43
N ALA A 57 -13.97 -12.87 -0.87
CA ALA A 57 -14.87 -12.36 0.15
C ALA A 57 -14.11 -11.95 1.43
N ALA A 58 -13.10 -12.72 1.82
CA ALA A 58 -12.26 -12.42 2.97
C ALA A 58 -11.38 -11.17 2.74
N LYS A 59 -10.79 -11.03 1.55
CA LYS A 59 -10.05 -9.81 1.15
C LYS A 59 -10.93 -8.55 1.09
N LYS A 60 -12.21 -8.70 0.78
CA LYS A 60 -13.19 -7.58 0.76
C LYS A 60 -13.84 -7.34 2.12
N SER A 61 -13.57 -8.18 3.12
CA SER A 61 -14.20 -8.06 4.42
C SER A 61 -13.71 -6.79 5.14
N GLY A 62 -14.62 -6.10 5.81
CA GLY A 62 -14.25 -4.92 6.60
C GLY A 62 -13.27 -5.24 7.73
N GLU A 63 -13.20 -6.49 8.20
CA GLU A 63 -12.22 -6.91 9.20
C GLU A 63 -10.81 -6.95 8.61
N TYR A 64 -10.62 -7.66 7.49
CA TYR A 64 -9.35 -7.67 6.76
C TYR A 64 -8.90 -6.25 6.38
N LEU A 65 -9.81 -5.47 5.78
CA LEU A 65 -9.51 -4.11 5.34
C LEU A 65 -9.11 -3.19 6.50
N ARG A 66 -9.71 -3.36 7.69
CA ARG A 66 -9.31 -2.60 8.88
C ARG A 66 -7.94 -3.01 9.41
N GLU A 67 -7.68 -4.31 9.52
CA GLU A 67 -6.39 -4.79 10.05
C GLU A 67 -5.24 -4.45 9.11
N ILE A 68 -5.39 -4.66 7.79
CA ILE A 68 -4.36 -4.26 6.82
C ILE A 68 -4.17 -2.75 6.79
N SER A 69 -5.26 -1.96 6.87
CA SER A 69 -5.15 -0.50 6.94
C SER A 69 -4.48 -0.03 8.21
N TYR A 70 -4.66 -0.73 9.34
CA TYR A 70 -3.97 -0.40 10.59
C TYR A 70 -2.47 -0.65 10.46
N LEU A 71 -2.05 -1.81 9.92
CA LEU A 71 -0.65 -2.12 9.69
C LEU A 71 0.01 -1.13 8.71
N LEU A 72 -0.66 -0.86 7.59
CA LEU A 72 -0.22 0.13 6.62
C LEU A 72 -0.26 1.57 7.17
N LYS A 73 -1.14 1.88 8.14
CA LYS A 73 -1.16 3.18 8.83
C LYS A 73 -0.10 3.30 9.92
N VAL A 74 0.28 2.21 10.58
CA VAL A 74 1.47 2.19 11.44
C VAL A 74 2.70 2.51 10.59
N GLU A 75 2.75 1.99 9.35
CA GLU A 75 3.73 2.44 8.36
C GLU A 75 3.49 3.88 7.89
N ALA A 76 2.27 4.34 7.63
CA ALA A 76 2.02 5.73 7.25
C ALA A 76 2.39 6.72 8.39
N GLY A 77 2.23 6.32 9.65
CA GLY A 77 2.69 7.04 10.83
C GLY A 77 4.22 6.99 11.01
N ALA A 78 4.87 5.92 10.53
CA ALA A 78 6.32 5.82 10.45
C ALA A 78 6.91 6.55 9.22
N MET A 79 6.15 6.68 8.13
CA MET A 79 6.46 7.47 6.93
C MET A 79 6.14 8.95 7.14
N ALA A 80 5.24 9.27 8.07
CA ALA A 80 5.01 10.64 8.56
C ALA A 80 6.08 11.11 9.57
N LYS A 81 7.21 10.41 9.70
CA LYS A 81 8.34 10.91 10.51
C LYS A 81 9.02 12.13 9.90
N ASN A 82 8.77 12.44 8.63
CA ASN A 82 9.28 13.64 8.00
C ASN A 82 8.11 14.47 7.45
N ALA A 83 7.58 15.38 8.26
CA ALA A 83 6.71 16.46 7.80
C ALA A 83 7.35 17.36 6.71
N ASN A 84 8.62 17.09 6.34
CA ASN A 84 9.39 17.75 5.31
C ASN A 84 9.60 16.92 4.03
N GLN A 85 9.05 15.70 3.92
CA GLN A 85 9.22 14.90 2.69
C GLN A 85 8.23 15.34 1.61
N VAL A 86 8.78 15.89 0.52
CA VAL A 86 8.00 16.23 -0.67
C VAL A 86 7.54 14.95 -1.35
N VAL A 87 6.23 14.77 -1.47
CA VAL A 87 5.60 13.60 -2.11
C VAL A 87 5.35 13.89 -3.58
N CYS A 88 5.73 12.96 -4.45
CA CYS A 88 5.52 13.09 -5.89
C CYS A 88 4.02 13.06 -6.24
N PRO A 89 3.50 14.03 -7.02
CA PRO A 89 2.09 14.05 -7.42
C PRO A 89 1.71 12.91 -8.38
N ILE A 90 2.67 12.29 -9.10
CA ILE A 90 2.43 11.14 -9.98
C ILE A 90 2.44 9.83 -9.20
N THR A 91 3.54 9.52 -8.52
CA THR A 91 3.77 8.19 -7.93
C THR A 91 3.15 8.04 -6.55
N LYS A 92 2.73 9.15 -5.91
CA LYS A 92 2.26 9.20 -4.52
C LYS A 92 3.27 8.65 -3.50
N ARG A 93 4.56 8.62 -3.88
CA ARG A 93 5.69 8.19 -3.05
C ARG A 93 6.61 9.40 -2.75
N PRO A 94 7.41 9.36 -1.68
CA PRO A 94 8.46 10.37 -1.45
C PRO A 94 9.37 10.49 -2.68
N ILE A 95 9.72 11.72 -3.06
CA ILE A 95 10.62 11.96 -4.20
C ILE A 95 12.04 11.52 -3.81
N VAL A 96 12.65 10.67 -4.63
CA VAL A 96 14.04 10.24 -4.47
C VAL A 96 14.95 10.96 -5.47
N ASP A 97 14.51 11.09 -6.73
CA ASP A 97 15.20 11.86 -7.77
C ASP A 97 14.29 12.98 -8.28
N VAL A 98 14.69 14.23 -8.05
CA VAL A 98 13.84 15.40 -8.29
C VAL A 98 13.92 15.85 -9.75
N TYR A 99 12.78 15.86 -10.40
CA TYR A 99 12.51 16.68 -11.58
C TYR A 99 11.73 17.94 -11.17
N LYS A 100 12.32 19.11 -11.42
CA LYS A 100 11.67 20.40 -11.19
C LYS A 100 11.07 20.93 -12.47
N ALA A 101 9.75 21.02 -12.52
CA ALA A 101 9.02 21.56 -13.66
C ALA A 101 9.21 23.09 -13.79
N PRO A 102 8.97 23.69 -14.97
CA PRO A 102 9.02 25.14 -15.13
C PRO A 102 8.02 25.91 -14.25
N CYS A 103 6.91 25.27 -13.87
CA CYS A 103 5.95 25.82 -12.91
C CYS A 103 6.43 25.76 -11.45
N GLY A 104 7.63 25.25 -11.18
CA GLY A 104 8.22 25.13 -9.85
C GLY A 104 7.87 23.86 -9.09
N HIS A 105 6.93 23.05 -9.59
CA HIS A 105 6.53 21.80 -8.94
C HIS A 105 7.58 20.70 -9.08
N GLU A 106 7.78 19.97 -7.99
CA GLU A 106 8.74 18.88 -7.88
C GLU A 106 8.04 17.53 -8.04
N MET A 107 8.68 16.65 -8.79
CA MET A 107 8.15 15.37 -9.19
C MET A 107 9.28 14.35 -9.24
N GLU A 108 8.95 13.06 -9.11
CA GLU A 108 9.91 11.98 -9.34
C GLU A 108 10.33 11.96 -10.81
N LYS A 109 11.65 12.00 -11.09
CA LYS A 109 12.20 12.22 -12.43
C LYS A 109 11.81 11.13 -13.41
N SER A 110 11.89 9.87 -12.99
CA SER A 110 11.49 8.71 -13.81
C SER A 110 10.02 8.79 -14.23
N ALA A 111 9.14 9.19 -13.30
CA ALA A 111 7.72 9.36 -13.55
C ALA A 111 7.42 10.59 -14.44
N ALA A 112 8.11 11.71 -14.22
CA ALA A 112 7.98 12.91 -15.03
C ALA A 112 8.39 12.65 -16.49
N ILE A 113 9.51 11.97 -16.71
CA ILE A 113 9.97 11.57 -18.06
C ILE A 113 8.93 10.65 -18.73
N THR A 114 8.43 9.66 -18.01
CA THR A 114 7.41 8.74 -18.53
C THR A 114 6.16 9.49 -18.96
N LEU A 115 5.68 10.40 -18.11
CA LEU A 115 4.51 11.23 -18.39
C LEU A 115 4.75 12.13 -19.62
N ILE A 116 5.92 12.79 -19.72
CA ILE A 116 6.29 13.64 -20.86
C ILE A 116 6.35 12.83 -22.16
N ARG A 117 6.93 11.62 -22.13
CA ARG A 117 7.04 10.73 -23.30
C ARG A 117 5.70 10.18 -23.78
N GLN A 118 4.74 10.00 -22.87
CA GLN A 118 3.38 9.57 -23.23
C GLN A 118 2.57 10.70 -23.91
N GLY A 119 2.95 11.96 -23.72
CA GLY A 119 2.29 13.11 -24.33
C GLY A 119 2.82 13.43 -25.74
N PHE A 120 1.97 13.35 -26.75
CA PHE A 120 2.31 13.65 -28.16
C PHE A 120 2.83 15.09 -28.39
N ARG A 121 2.62 16.02 -27.46
CA ARG A 121 3.09 17.43 -27.52
C ARG A 121 3.59 17.98 -26.17
N GLY A 122 4.01 17.09 -25.27
CA GLY A 122 4.27 17.41 -23.86
C GLY A 122 3.07 17.04 -22.98
N ALA A 123 3.33 16.87 -21.68
CA ALA A 123 2.31 16.49 -20.71
C ALA A 123 1.94 17.68 -19.81
N LEU A 124 0.68 17.73 -19.37
CA LEU A 124 0.28 18.71 -18.36
C LEU A 124 0.91 18.36 -17.01
N CYS A 125 1.27 19.41 -16.25
CA CYS A 125 1.66 19.23 -14.86
C CYS A 125 0.52 18.54 -14.09
N PRO A 126 0.80 17.45 -13.35
CA PRO A 126 -0.24 16.68 -12.66
C PRO A 126 -0.70 17.32 -11.34
N VAL A 127 -0.13 18.48 -10.97
CA VAL A 127 -0.57 19.21 -9.78
C VAL A 127 -1.90 19.90 -10.06
N ILE A 128 -2.88 19.67 -9.17
CA ILE A 128 -4.24 20.20 -9.30
C ILE A 128 -4.20 21.72 -9.45
N GLY A 129 -4.83 22.24 -10.49
CA GLY A 129 -4.88 23.67 -10.80
C GLY A 129 -3.69 24.21 -11.60
N CYS A 130 -2.62 23.42 -11.80
CA CYS A 130 -1.51 23.81 -12.67
C CYS A 130 -1.85 23.51 -14.14
N LYS A 131 -1.81 24.52 -15.01
CA LYS A 131 -2.06 24.37 -16.46
C LYS A 131 -0.79 24.37 -17.32
N GLN A 132 0.37 24.27 -16.68
CA GLN A 132 1.66 24.34 -17.38
C GLN A 132 1.95 23.04 -18.12
N ILE A 133 2.46 23.16 -19.35
CA ILE A 133 2.96 22.04 -20.15
C ILE A 133 4.41 21.75 -19.74
N LEU A 134 4.69 20.50 -19.41
CA LEU A 134 6.03 20.00 -19.14
C LEU A 134 6.81 19.93 -20.46
N PRO A 135 7.96 20.61 -20.57
CA PRO A 135 8.73 20.67 -21.80
C PRO A 135 9.30 19.29 -22.15
N ASN A 136 9.33 18.99 -23.44
CA ASN A 136 9.88 17.72 -23.90
C ASN A 136 11.39 17.71 -23.63
N ILE A 137 11.87 16.72 -22.88
CA ILE A 137 13.30 16.56 -22.62
C ILE A 137 13.87 15.91 -23.88
N LYS A 138 14.45 16.73 -24.77
CA LYS A 138 15.28 16.21 -25.86
C LYS A 138 16.49 15.52 -25.22
N ASN A 139 16.71 14.25 -25.59
CA ASN A 139 17.95 13.55 -25.28
C ASN A 139 19.14 14.34 -25.83
#